data_AF-A0A9E5YHA2-F1
#
_entry.id   AF-A0A9E5YHA2-F1
#
_cell.length_a   1.000
_cell.length_b   1.000
_cell.length_c   1.000
_cell.angle_alpha   90.00
_cell.angle_beta   90.00
_cell.angle_gamma   90.00
#
_symmetry.space_group_name_H-M   'P 1'
#
loop_
_entity.id
_entity.type
_entity.pdbx_description
1 polymer ?
#
loop_
_entity_poly.entity_id
_entity_poly.type
_entity_poly.pdbx_seq_one_letter_code
_entity_poly.pdbx_strand_id
1 'polypeptide(L)' 'CVRICPANVPINMLVRLLEAGQYEEAADQYDLYSCIECGLCSYVCVSKMPVFHYIKLAKHELGRMHAAEAMNA' A
#
# COMPACT_ATOMS: atom_id res chain seq x y z
N CYS A 1 -12.44 -5.33 2.67
CA CYS A 1 -11.54 -4.25 2.19
C CYS A 1 -11.78 -3.90 0.72
N VAL A 2 -11.69 -4.85 -0.24
CA VAL A 2 -11.87 -4.55 -1.69
C VAL A 2 -13.24 -3.92 -1.99
N ARG A 3 -14.34 -4.56 -1.58
CA ARG A 3 -15.72 -4.08 -1.85
C ARG A 3 -16.06 -2.69 -1.30
N ILE A 4 -15.32 -2.20 -0.30
CA ILE A 4 -15.58 -0.90 0.35
C ILE A 4 -14.54 0.16 -0.08
N CYS A 5 -13.55 -0.22 -0.89
CA CYS A 5 -12.49 0.70 -1.29
C CYS A 5 -13.05 1.73 -2.29
N PRO A 6 -13.03 3.04 -1.97
CA PRO A 6 -13.52 4.07 -2.89
C PRO A 6 -12.64 4.24 -4.12
N ALA A 7 -11.36 3.87 -4.02
CA ALA A 7 -10.39 3.93 -5.11
C ALA A 7 -10.28 2.61 -5.89
N ASN A 8 -11.12 1.61 -5.58
CA ASN A 8 -11.15 0.31 -6.23
C ASN A 8 -9.79 -0.43 -6.29
N VAL A 9 -8.96 -0.24 -5.27
CA VAL A 9 -7.61 -0.81 -5.19
C VAL A 9 -7.68 -2.30 -4.78
N PRO A 10 -6.85 -3.19 -5.35
CA PRO A 10 -6.79 -4.62 -5.00
C PRO A 10 -6.09 -4.86 -3.64
N ILE A 11 -6.73 -4.43 -2.55
CA ILE A 11 -6.16 -4.44 -1.20
C ILE A 11 -5.70 -5.84 -0.73
N ASN A 12 -6.36 -6.92 -1.17
CA ASN A 12 -6.00 -8.28 -0.77
C ASN A 12 -4.61 -8.69 -1.27
N MET A 13 -4.27 -8.37 -2.52
CA MET A 13 -2.97 -8.69 -3.11
C MET A 13 -1.91 -7.71 -2.66
N LEU A 14 -2.27 -6.42 -2.58
CA LEU A 14 -1.41 -5.38 -2.04
C LEU A 14 -0.86 -5.77 -0.67
N VAL A 15 -1.72 -6.08 0.30
CA VAL A 15 -1.26 -6.42 1.66
C VAL A 15 -0.28 -7.59 1.69
N ARG A 16 -0.45 -8.60 0.84
CA ARG A 16 0.48 -9.74 0.76
C ARG A 16 1.88 -9.31 0.31
N LEU A 17 1.96 -8.43 -0.69
CA LEU A 17 3.23 -7.86 -1.16
C LEU A 17 3.85 -6.92 -0.12
N LEU A 18 3.01 -6.13 0.57
CA LEU A 18 3.46 -5.23 1.61
C LEU A 18 4.02 -5.98 2.83
N GLU A 19 3.42 -7.11 3.21
CA GLU A 19 3.94 -8.01 4.24
C GLU A 19 5.25 -8.68 3.82
N ALA A 20 5.42 -8.96 2.52
CA ALA A 20 6.66 -9.49 1.96
C ALA A 20 7.76 -8.43 1.73
N GLY A 21 7.47 -7.15 1.97
CA GLY A 21 8.41 -6.04 1.70
C GLY A 21 8.62 -5.72 0.22
N GLN A 22 7.78 -6.25 -0.67
CA GLN A 22 7.86 -6.04 -2.12
C GLN A 22 7.10 -4.77 -2.52
N TYR A 23 7.65 -3.61 -2.18
CA TYR A 23 6.96 -2.32 -2.37
C TYR A 23 6.90 -1.88 -3.84
N GLU A 24 7.97 -2.08 -4.61
CA GLU A 24 8.01 -1.75 -6.04
C GLU A 24 6.97 -2.56 -6.81
N GLU A 25 6.90 -3.87 -6.57
CA GLU A 25 5.90 -4.74 -7.21
C GLU A 25 4.47 -4.33 -6.83
N ALA A 26 4.25 -3.93 -5.58
CA ALA A 26 2.95 -3.42 -5.13
C ALA A 26 2.58 -2.10 -5.82
N ALA A 27 3.55 -1.26 -6.14
CA ALA A 27 3.34 -0.03 -6.88
C ALA A 27 3.04 -0.28 -8.36
N ASP A 28 3.83 -1.13 -9.01
CA ASP A 28 3.77 -1.35 -10.45
C ASP A 28 2.60 -2.23 -10.88
N GLN A 29 2.31 -3.31 -10.14
CA GLN A 29 1.28 -4.29 -10.54
C GLN A 29 -0.09 -4.06 -9.90
N TYR A 30 -0.14 -3.36 -8.77
CA TYR A 30 -1.35 -3.27 -7.94
C TYR A 30 -1.75 -1.84 -7.58
N ASP A 31 -1.18 -0.85 -8.26
CA ASP A 31 -1.57 0.57 -8.15
C ASP A 31 -1.56 1.09 -6.71
N LEU A 32 -0.51 0.78 -5.93
CA LEU A 32 -0.36 1.25 -4.54
C LEU A 32 -0.62 2.77 -4.40
N TYR A 33 -0.19 3.56 -5.38
CA TYR A 33 -0.35 5.01 -5.39
C TYR A 33 -1.80 5.48 -5.55
N SER A 34 -2.67 4.68 -6.17
CA SER A 34 -4.10 4.98 -6.31
C SER A 34 -4.85 4.96 -4.97
N CYS A 35 -4.26 4.40 -3.91
CA CYS A 35 -4.86 4.44 -2.58
C CYS A 35 -4.94 5.88 -2.06
N ILE A 36 -6.15 6.38 -1.80
CA ILE A 36 -6.38 7.73 -1.24
C ILE A 36 -6.31 7.81 0.29
N GLU A 37 -5.75 6.81 0.96
CA GLU A 37 -5.51 6.83 2.42
C GLU A 37 -6.78 6.98 3.30
N CYS A 38 -7.95 6.58 2.80
CA CYS A 38 -9.22 6.69 3.53
C CYS A 38 -9.38 5.80 4.78
N GLY A 39 -8.50 4.81 5.00
CA GLY A 39 -8.51 3.95 6.19
C GLY A 39 -9.64 2.91 6.29
N LEU A 40 -10.65 2.94 5.40
CA LEU A 40 -11.81 2.03 5.43
C LEU A 40 -11.43 0.54 5.40
N CYS A 41 -10.35 0.20 4.72
CA CYS A 41 -9.83 -1.16 4.63
C CYS A 41 -9.45 -1.75 6.00
N SER A 42 -8.87 -0.93 6.88
CA SER A 42 -8.46 -1.32 8.23
C SER A 42 -9.67 -1.35 9.17
N TYR A 43 -10.59 -0.40 9.03
CA TYR A 43 -11.80 -0.31 9.85
C TYR A 43 -12.72 -1.52 9.68
N VAL A 44 -12.98 -1.93 8.44
CA VAL A 44 -13.89 -3.05 8.12
C VAL A 44 -13.24 -4.43 8.32
N CYS A 45 -11.93 -4.49 8.59
CA CYS A 45 -11.23 -5.77 8.63
C CYS A 45 -11.67 -6.61 9.85
N VAL A 46 -12.21 -7.79 9.57
CA VAL A 46 -12.68 -8.73 10.60
C VAL A 46 -11.51 -9.27 11.43
N SER A 47 -10.36 -9.50 10.77
CA SER A 47 -9.11 -9.97 11.40
C SER A 47 -8.34 -8.87 12.12
N LYS A 48 -8.85 -7.63 12.17
CA LYS A 48 -8.19 -6.47 12.80
C LYS A 48 -6.78 -6.18 12.28
N MET A 49 -6.46 -6.60 11.06
CA MET A 49 -5.19 -6.31 10.44
C MET A 49 -5.04 -4.79 10.20
N PRO A 50 -3.86 -4.21 10.48
CA PRO A 50 -3.59 -2.79 10.31
C PRO A 50 -3.27 -2.45 8.84
N VAL A 51 -4.14 -2.84 7.90
CA VAL A 51 -3.96 -2.69 6.44
C VAL A 51 -3.58 -1.27 6.03
N PHE A 52 -4.22 -0.27 6.65
CA PHE A 52 -3.93 1.12 6.39
C PHE A 52 -2.49 1.51 6.72
N HIS A 53 -1.93 0.96 7.81
CA HIS A 53 -0.57 1.23 8.24
C HIS A 53 0.45 0.61 7.28
N TYR A 54 0.19 -0.61 6.78
CA TYR A 54 1.03 -1.22 5.75
C TYR A 54 1.09 -0.36 4.49
N ILE A 55 -0.05 0.11 3.98
CA ILE A 55 -0.11 0.96 2.79
C ILE A 55 0.67 2.26 2.99
N LYS A 56 0.48 2.90 4.15
CA LYS A 56 1.19 4.14 4.48
C LYS A 56 2.70 3.93 4.58
N LEU A 57 3.13 2.84 5.22
CA LEU A 57 4.53 2.45 5.33
C LEU A 57 5.14 2.22 3.94
N ALA A 58 4.45 1.49 3.07
CA ALA A 58 4.90 1.17 1.73
C ALA A 58 5.11 2.44 0.88
N LYS A 59 4.17 3.38 0.91
CA LYS A 59 4.30 4.67 0.22
C LYS A 59 5.47 5.50 0.75
N HIS A 60 5.67 5.50 2.06
CA HIS A 60 6.80 6.19 2.68
C HIS A 60 8.14 5.57 2.29
N GLU A 61 8.23 4.24 2.29
CA GLU A 61 9.48 3.54 1.94
C GLU A 61 9.84 3.71 0.47
N LEU A 62 8.87 3.58 -0.45
CA LEU A 62 9.09 3.90 -1.86
C LEU A 62 9.54 5.35 -2.07
N GLY A 63 8.91 6.30 -1.35
CA GLY A 63 9.34 7.70 -1.40
C GLY A 63 10.79 7.87 -0.96
N ARG A 64 11.23 7.13 0.07
CA ARG A 64 12.63 7.12 0.52
C ARG A 64 13.56 6.47 -0.50
N MET A 65 13.16 5.36 -1.11
CA MET A 65 13.96 4.66 -2.13
C MET A 65 14.19 5.57 -3.35
N HIS A 66 13.11 6.14 -3.90
CA HIS A 66 13.21 7.04 -5.05
C HIS A 66 13.99 8.33 -4.72
N ALA A 67 13.84 8.87 -3.50
CA ALA A 67 14.62 10.03 -3.07
C ALA A 67 16.11 9.70 -2.91
N ALA A 68 16.45 8.50 -2.42
CA ALA A 68 17.84 8.05 -2.31
C ALA A 68 18.48 7.81 -3.69
N GLU A 69 17.72 7.26 -4.64
CA GLU A 69 18.16 7.10 -6.03
C GLU A 69 18.44 8.45 -6.70
N ALA A 70 17.54 9.44 -6.53
CA ALA A 70 17.72 10.78 -7.07
C ALA A 70 18.90 11.55 -6.45
N MET A 71 19.36 11.18 -5.25
CA MET A 71 20.50 11.81 -4.58
C MET A 71 21.85 11.18 -4.96
N ASN A 72 21.82 9.97 -5.52
CA ASN A 72 22.99 9.22 -5.97
C ASN A 72 23.25 9.34 -7.49
N ALA A 73 22.39 10.08 -8.20
CA ALA A 73 22.51 10.41 -9.63
C ALA A 73 23.01 11.84 -9.82
#